data_AF-A0A6H1NZA5-F1
#
_entry.id   AF-A0A6H1NZA5-F1
#
_cell.length_a   1.000
_cell.length_b   1.000
_cell.length_c   1.000
_cell.angle_alpha   90.00
_cell.angle_beta   90.00
_cell.angle_gamma   90.00
#
_symmetry.space_group_name_H-M   'P 1'
#
loop_
_entity.id
_entity.type
_entity.pdbx_description
1 polymer ?
#
loop_
_entity_poly.entity_id
_entity_poly.type
_entity_poly.pdbx_seq_one_letter_code
_entity_poly.pdbx_strand_id
1 'polypeptide(L)'
;MKTVTVDKLTFKKNLSMIEQFAIKDFLFKWVGRPTEGLDDFLPLEYTENVFAKMEAKQVNALLINGDKHFRYATITEDNQMVIGVLDSNKELHHRVISLDEVLIGKDL
;
A
#
# COMPACT_ATOMS: atom_id res chain seq x y z
N MET A 1 -9.04 -11.81 -1.80
CA MET A 1 -7.75 -11.42 -2.41
C MET A 1 -7.58 -11.87 -3.86
N LYS A 2 -7.62 -10.93 -4.82
CA LYS A 2 -7.26 -11.15 -6.24
C LYS A 2 -5.87 -10.57 -6.52
N THR A 3 -4.95 -11.40 -7.01
CA THR A 3 -3.66 -10.93 -7.55
C THR A 3 -3.92 -10.40 -8.97
N VAL A 4 -3.58 -9.14 -9.23
CA VAL A 4 -3.78 -8.50 -10.54
C VAL A 4 -2.44 -8.15 -11.16
N THR A 5 -2.35 -8.37 -12.47
CA THR A 5 -1.21 -7.97 -13.28
C THR A 5 -1.27 -6.47 -13.51
N VAL A 6 -0.18 -5.76 -13.18
CA VAL A 6 -0.02 -4.30 -13.32
C VAL A 6 -0.40 -3.76 -14.69
N ASP A 7 -0.18 -4.54 -15.74
CA ASP A 7 -0.45 -4.17 -17.14
C ASP A 7 -1.90 -3.73 -17.40
N LYS A 8 -2.85 -4.12 -16.54
CA LYS A 8 -4.27 -3.74 -16.66
C LYS A 8 -4.70 -2.57 -15.78
N LEU A 9 -3.78 -1.98 -15.01
CA LEU A 9 -4.07 -0.91 -14.06
C LEU A 9 -3.41 0.39 -14.52
N THR A 10 -4.19 1.45 -14.67
CA THR A 10 -3.65 2.78 -14.95
C THR A 10 -3.46 3.53 -13.63
N PHE A 11 -2.22 3.86 -13.31
CA PHE A 11 -1.89 4.58 -12.07
C PHE A 11 -1.99 6.08 -12.25
N LYS A 12 -2.38 6.77 -11.17
CA LYS A 12 -2.32 8.24 -11.16
C LYS A 12 -0.88 8.70 -11.20
N LYS A 13 -0.62 9.71 -12.03
CA LYS A 13 0.70 10.36 -12.12
C LYS A 13 1.02 11.24 -10.91
N ASN A 14 -0.01 11.73 -10.24
CA ASN A 14 0.06 12.65 -9.11
C ASN A 14 -1.12 12.36 -8.17
N LEU A 15 -0.86 12.36 -6.86
CA LEU A 15 -1.85 12.19 -5.81
C LEU A 15 -2.04 13.51 -5.06
N SER A 16 -3.30 13.91 -4.92
CA SER A 16 -3.70 15.04 -4.09
C SER A 16 -3.37 14.78 -2.62
N MET A 17 -3.27 15.82 -1.80
CA MET A 17 -3.07 15.65 -0.34
C MET A 17 -4.15 14.76 0.31
N ILE A 18 -5.40 14.84 -0.17
CA ILE A 18 -6.50 13.99 0.30
C ILE A 18 -6.24 12.52 -0.03
N GLU A 19 -5.72 12.23 -1.22
CA GLU A 19 -5.40 10.88 -1.67
C GLU A 19 -4.21 10.31 -0.92
N GLN A 20 -3.16 11.12 -0.71
CA GLN A 20 -2.03 10.75 0.14
C GLN A 20 -2.48 10.45 1.57
N PHE A 21 -3.39 11.26 2.13
CA PHE A 21 -3.94 11.04 3.47
C PHE A 21 -4.81 9.78 3.52
N ALA A 22 -5.65 9.54 2.50
CA ALA A 22 -6.45 8.34 2.38
C ALA A 22 -5.58 7.08 2.35
N ILE A 23 -4.44 7.12 1.66
CA ILE A 23 -3.47 6.01 1.65
C ILE A 23 -2.90 5.77 3.05
N LYS A 24 -2.49 6.83 3.77
CA LYS A 24 -1.97 6.71 5.14
C LYS A 24 -3.03 6.14 6.10
N ASP A 25 -4.25 6.66 6.08
CA ASP A 25 -5.37 6.21 6.91
C ASP A 25 -5.75 4.75 6.61
N PHE A 26 -5.76 4.38 5.33
CA PHE A 26 -5.99 3.01 4.91
C PHE A 26 -4.93 2.06 5.45
N LEU A 27 -3.65 2.39 5.28
CA LEU A 27 -2.55 1.57 5.80
C LEU A 27 -2.67 1.45 7.32
N PHE A 28 -3.02 2.53 8.03
CA PHE A 28 -3.22 2.53 9.48
C PHE A 28 -4.31 1.55 9.93
N LYS A 29 -5.44 1.54 9.24
CA LYS A 29 -6.54 0.60 9.49
C LYS A 29 -6.13 -0.83 9.16
N TRP A 30 -5.41 -1.02 8.07
CA TRP A 30 -5.01 -2.33 7.58
C TRP A 30 -3.97 -3.00 8.48
N VAL A 31 -3.03 -2.25 9.06
CA VAL A 31 -2.03 -2.78 10.00
C VAL A 31 -2.55 -2.92 11.44
N GLY A 32 -3.83 -2.60 11.68
CA GLY A 32 -4.45 -2.78 13.00
C GLY A 32 -4.16 -1.65 14.01
N ARG A 33 -3.83 -0.44 13.53
CA ARG A 33 -3.56 0.75 14.36
C ARG A 33 -2.48 0.51 15.43
N PRO A 34 -1.19 0.54 15.07
CA PRO A 34 -0.12 0.44 16.06
C PRO A 34 -0.27 1.50 17.16
N THR A 35 0.16 1.14 18.37
CA THR A 35 0.19 2.04 19.55
C THR A 35 1.11 3.25 19.31
N GLU A 36 2.09 3.07 18.43
CA GLU A 36 3.00 4.10 17.91
C GLU A 36 2.42 4.66 16.59
N GLY A 37 2.53 5.97 16.36
CA GLY A 37 1.93 6.61 15.18
C GLY A 37 2.45 6.02 13.85
N LEU A 38 1.62 6.03 12.79
CA LEU A 38 2.00 5.40 11.51
C LEU A 38 3.27 6.00 10.90
N ASP A 39 3.55 7.29 11.06
CA ASP A 39 4.80 7.89 10.55
C ASP A 39 6.06 7.40 11.30
N ASP A 40 5.91 6.92 12.53
CA ASP A 40 6.99 6.33 13.33
C ASP A 40 7.17 4.84 13.00
N PHE A 41 6.05 4.12 12.87
CA PHE A 41 6.02 2.69 12.54
C PHE A 41 6.31 2.40 11.06
N LEU A 42 5.79 3.23 10.16
CA LEU A 42 5.85 3.10 8.71
C LEU A 42 6.12 4.49 8.09
N PRO A 43 7.36 4.97 8.11
CA PRO A 43 7.70 6.25 7.49
C PRO A 43 7.51 6.14 5.96
N LEU A 44 6.46 6.83 5.47
CA LEU A 44 6.09 6.87 4.07
C LEU A 44 6.55 8.18 3.43
N GLU A 45 7.23 8.08 2.30
CA GLU A 45 7.63 9.21 1.47
C GLU A 45 6.81 9.25 0.19
N TYR A 46 6.31 10.42 -0.16
CA TYR A 46 5.62 10.64 -1.42
C TYR A 46 6.63 10.75 -2.57
N THR A 47 6.44 9.95 -3.62
CA THR A 47 7.30 9.95 -4.81
C THR A 47 6.47 9.86 -6.09
N GLU A 48 6.96 10.45 -7.18
CA GLU A 48 6.22 10.61 -8.45
C GLU A 48 7.01 10.10 -9.67
N ASN A 49 7.93 9.14 -9.48
CA ASN A 49 8.89 8.77 -10.53
C ASN A 49 8.21 8.19 -11.79
N VAL A 50 7.58 7.01 -11.68
CA VAL A 50 6.83 6.39 -12.80
C VAL A 50 5.33 6.66 -12.67
N PHE A 51 4.86 6.71 -11.42
CA PHE A 51 3.51 7.06 -11.00
C PHE A 51 3.60 7.57 -9.56
N ALA A 52 2.54 8.21 -9.08
CA ALA A 52 2.51 8.75 -7.73
C ALA A 52 2.22 7.67 -6.69
N LYS A 53 3.07 7.59 -5.67
CA LYS A 53 3.01 6.56 -4.64
C LYS A 53 3.55 7.04 -3.30
N MET A 54 3.05 6.43 -2.24
CA MET A 54 3.59 6.51 -0.89
C MET A 54 4.52 5.31 -0.69
N GLU A 55 5.82 5.53 -0.71
CA GLU A 55 6.85 4.48 -0.61
C GLU A 55 7.41 4.41 0.81
N ALA A 56 7.57 3.20 1.35
CA ALA A 56 8.19 3.00 2.64
C ALA A 56 9.71 3.18 2.54
N LYS A 57 10.28 4.02 3.41
CA LYS A 57 11.73 4.27 3.44
C LYS A 57 12.56 3.08 3.89
N GLN A 58 11.99 2.21 4.72
CA GLN A 58 12.71 1.09 5.33
C GLN A 58 12.31 -0.24 4.70
N VAL A 59 13.29 -1.13 4.48
CA VAL A 59 13.09 -2.47 3.89
C VAL A 59 12.26 -3.39 4.81
N ASN A 60 12.22 -3.11 6.12
CA ASN A 60 11.49 -3.91 7.12
C ASN A 60 10.22 -3.21 7.62
N ALA A 61 9.72 -2.19 6.92
CA ALA A 61 8.71 -1.29 7.46
C ALA A 61 7.37 -1.97 7.80
N LEU A 62 7.01 -3.06 7.10
CA LEU A 62 5.84 -3.87 7.45
C LEU A 62 5.92 -5.27 6.83
N LEU A 63 5.77 -6.31 7.66
CA LEU A 63 5.55 -7.67 7.21
C LEU A 63 4.06 -7.92 7.01
N ILE A 64 3.73 -8.42 5.84
CA ILE A 64 2.39 -8.71 5.36
C ILE A 64 2.34 -10.22 5.16
N ASN A 65 1.42 -10.90 5.85
CA ASN A 65 1.20 -12.32 5.66
C ASN A 65 2.45 -13.19 5.95
N GLY A 66 3.25 -12.78 6.95
CA GLY A 66 4.44 -13.52 7.42
C GLY A 66 5.71 -13.30 6.61
N ASP A 67 5.62 -13.28 5.28
CA ASP A 67 6.79 -13.39 4.39
C ASP A 67 6.92 -12.28 3.34
N LYS A 68 5.96 -11.33 3.28
CA LYS A 68 5.96 -10.25 2.28
C LYS A 68 6.23 -8.91 2.91
N HIS A 69 7.16 -8.16 2.37
CA HIS A 69 7.52 -6.83 2.83
C HIS A 69 6.73 -5.76 2.08
N PHE A 70 6.07 -4.87 2.79
CA PHE A 70 5.46 -3.69 2.17
C PHE A 70 6.54 -2.83 1.50
N ARG A 71 6.26 -2.38 0.27
CA ARG A 71 7.14 -1.46 -0.45
C ARG A 71 6.48 -0.11 -0.66
N TYR A 72 5.26 -0.08 -1.19
CA TYR A 72 4.53 1.18 -1.42
C TYR A 72 3.03 0.96 -1.54
N ALA A 73 2.29 2.06 -1.47
CA ALA A 73 0.88 2.13 -1.80
C ALA A 73 0.61 3.27 -2.79
N THR A 74 -0.37 3.07 -3.66
CA THR A 74 -0.79 4.04 -4.70
C THR A 74 -2.29 3.91 -4.97
N ILE A 75 -2.81 4.84 -5.76
CA ILE A 75 -4.20 4.86 -6.22
C ILE A 75 -4.21 4.87 -7.76
N THR A 76 -5.07 4.05 -8.34
CA THR A 76 -5.32 4.01 -9.79
C THR A 76 -6.23 5.15 -10.23
N GLU A 77 -6.30 5.42 -11.54
CA GLU A 77 -7.24 6.40 -12.08
C GLU A 77 -8.71 6.05 -11.78
N ASP A 78 -9.03 4.75 -11.70
CA ASP A 78 -10.32 4.21 -11.23
C ASP A 78 -10.52 4.30 -9.71
N ASN A 79 -9.69 5.08 -9.00
CA ASN A 79 -9.72 5.26 -7.55
C ASN A 79 -9.59 3.95 -6.75
N GLN A 80 -8.92 2.93 -7.30
CA GLN A 80 -8.63 1.69 -6.59
C GLN A 80 -7.30 1.80 -5.86
N MET A 81 -7.25 1.29 -4.63
CA MET A 81 -6.01 1.27 -3.87
C MET A 81 -5.17 0.06 -4.25
N VAL A 82 -3.88 0.28 -4.48
CA VAL A 82 -2.94 -0.77 -4.84
C VAL A 82 -1.75 -0.72 -3.90
N ILE A 83 -1.38 -1.88 -3.35
CA ILE A 83 -0.15 -2.03 -2.59
C ILE A 83 0.86 -2.87 -3.37
N GLY A 84 2.12 -2.43 -3.35
CA GLY A 84 3.28 -3.17 -3.81
C GLY A 84 3.94 -3.86 -2.63
N VAL A 85 4.12 -5.18 -2.73
CA VAL A 85 4.75 -6.01 -1.70
C VAL A 85 5.86 -6.84 -2.32
N LEU A 86 6.99 -6.94 -1.63
CA LEU A 86 8.12 -7.76 -2.03
C LEU A 86 8.05 -9.10 -1.29
N ASP A 87 8.14 -10.21 -2.03
CA ASP A 87 8.30 -11.52 -1.41
C ASP A 87 9.76 -11.76 -0.97
N SER A 88 10.03 -12.86 -0.27
CA SER A 88 11.39 -13.28 0.13
C SER A 88 12.36 -13.41 -1.06
N ASN A 89 11.83 -13.72 -2.25
CA ASN A 89 12.60 -13.75 -3.50
C ASN A 89 12.89 -12.36 -4.11
N LYS A 90 12.51 -11.27 -3.43
CA LYS A 90 12.56 -9.88 -3.91
C LYS A 90 11.70 -9.63 -5.16
N GLU A 91 10.73 -10.49 -5.41
CA GLU A 91 9.75 -10.31 -6.48
C GLU A 91 8.67 -9.32 -6.04
N LEU A 92 8.41 -8.32 -6.87
CA LEU A 92 7.40 -7.30 -6.59
C LEU A 92 6.01 -7.78 -7.03
N HIS A 93 5.15 -8.02 -6.06
CA HIS A 93 3.75 -8.36 -6.27
C HIS A 93 2.86 -7.17 -6.00
N HIS A 94 1.83 -7.03 -6.83
CA HIS A 94 0.83 -5.98 -6.70
C HIS A 94 -0.48 -6.59 -6.24
N ARG A 95 -1.12 -5.92 -5.29
CA ARG A 95 -2.43 -6.30 -4.78
C ARG A 95 -3.34 -5.08 -4.84
N VAL A 96 -4.41 -5.17 -5.62
CA VAL A 96 -5.53 -4.23 -5.49
C VAL A 96 -6.25 -4.59 -4.22
N ILE A 97 -6.40 -3.61 -3.33
CA ILE A 97 -7.25 -3.74 -2.16
C ILE A 97 -8.44 -2.83 -2.37
N SER A 98 -9.61 -3.44 -2.34
CA SER A 98 -10.87 -2.69 -2.36
C SER A 98 -11.12 -2.16 -0.95
N LEU A 99 -11.67 -0.94 -0.81
CA LEU A 99 -12.04 -0.38 0.50
C LEU A 99 -12.97 -1.33 1.30
N ASP A 100 -13.75 -2.13 0.60
CA ASP A 100 -14.64 -3.16 1.16
C ASP A 100 -13.86 -4.28 1.89
N GLU A 101 -12.69 -4.71 1.39
CA GLU A 101 -11.86 -5.76 2.04
C GLU A 101 -11.23 -5.28 3.36
N VAL A 102 -11.12 -3.97 3.60
CA VAL A 102 -10.57 -3.43 4.87
C VAL A 102 -11.61 -3.32 5.98
N LEU A 103 -12.90 -3.25 5.64
CA LEU A 103 -13.98 -3.26 6.63
C LEU A 103 -14.27 -4.67 7.16
N ILE A 104 -13.88 -5.71 6.41
CA ILE A 104 -14.00 -7.11 6.80
C ILE A 104 -12.68 -7.54 7.45
N GLY A 105 -12.40 -7.03 8.65
CA GLY A 105 -11.38 -7.61 9.50
C GLY A 105 -11.76 -9.05 9.88
N LYS A 106 -11.32 -10.03 9.08
CA LYS A 106 -11.35 -11.50 9.28
C LYS A 106 -11.01 -12.11 7.92
N ASP A 107 -9.87 -12.75 7.67
CA ASP A 107 -9.33 -13.91 8.36
C ASP A 107 -7.86 -14.01 7.91
N LEU A 108 -6.91 -13.85 8.83
CA LEU A 108 -5.55 -14.35 8.74
C LEU A 108 -5.20 -14.99 10.09
#